data_AF-A0A2C9LTA7-F1
#
_entry.id   AF-A0A2C9LTA7-F1
#
_cell.length_a   1.000
_cell.length_b   1.000
_cell.length_c   1.000
_cell.angle_alpha   90.00
_cell.angle_beta   90.00
_cell.angle_gamma   90.00
#
_symmetry.space_group_name_H-M   'P 1'
#
loop_
_entity.id
_entity.type
_entity.pdbx_description
1 polymer ?
#
loop_
_entity_poly.entity_id
_entity_poly.type
_entity_poly.pdbx_seq_one_letter_code
_entity_poly.pdbx_strand_id
1 'polypeptide(L)'
;MAFVNAELLKLMDIKVFVDTDSDVRLARRLRRDIAERGRDPQGVLKQYMKFVKPSFEHYIEPSMRSADIIVPRGGENDVAINLIVLHVHNQLQARGFKLRSKLAQSTHNGQPMPESLHILEKTPQVNGMHSFIRDRGTSRDEFIFYSKRLMRLLFEFAISMLPYKDVVVELPQSMTYNGKRIAVEKVSYNIIIVLL
;
A
#
# COMPACT_ATOMS: atom_id res chain seq x y z
N MET A 1 -17.31 12.00 -2.01
CA MET A 1 -16.47 12.71 -1.01
C MET A 1 -16.45 11.90 0.27
N ALA A 2 -15.27 11.63 0.83
CA ALA A 2 -15.14 10.69 1.96
C ALA A 2 -15.84 11.17 3.24
N PHE A 3 -15.84 12.47 3.51
CA PHE A 3 -16.49 13.09 4.68
C PHE A 3 -18.00 13.30 4.56
N VAL A 4 -18.59 13.03 3.39
CA VAL A 4 -20.04 13.21 3.15
C VAL A 4 -20.82 11.91 3.38
N ASN A 5 -20.16 10.75 3.23
CA ASN A 5 -20.81 9.45 3.38
C ASN A 5 -20.73 8.99 4.85
N ALA A 6 -21.90 8.85 5.48
CA ALA A 6 -22.04 8.40 6.86
C ALA A 6 -21.47 6.99 7.12
N GLU A 7 -21.52 6.09 6.15
CA GLU A 7 -20.92 4.75 6.27
C GLU A 7 -19.39 4.82 6.29
N LEU A 8 -18.79 5.67 5.45
CA LEU A 8 -17.35 5.88 5.45
C LEU A 8 -16.89 6.54 6.75
N LEU A 9 -17.65 7.50 7.28
CA LEU A 9 -17.33 8.16 8.56
C LEU A 9 -17.29 7.17 9.73
N LYS A 10 -18.14 6.12 9.72
CA LYS A 10 -18.15 5.06 10.75
C LYS A 10 -16.94 4.13 10.66
N LEU A 11 -16.36 3.98 9.47
CA LEU A 11 -15.18 3.13 9.25
C LEU A 11 -13.86 3.86 9.51
N MET A 12 -13.89 5.19 9.62
CA MET A 12 -12.70 6.00 9.87
C MET A 12 -12.35 6.05 11.35
N ASP A 13 -11.13 5.65 11.68
CA ASP A 13 -10.60 5.73 13.04
C ASP A 13 -10.28 7.16 13.47
N ILE A 14 -9.83 8.00 12.53
CA ILE A 14 -9.46 9.40 12.76
C ILE A 14 -9.85 10.21 11.52
N LYS A 15 -10.49 11.36 11.75
CA LYS A 15 -10.95 12.28 10.71
C LYS A 15 -10.17 13.58 10.81
N VAL A 16 -9.26 13.80 9.86
CA VAL A 16 -8.42 14.99 9.81
C VAL A 16 -8.89 15.92 8.70
N PHE A 17 -9.16 17.18 9.02
CA PHE A 17 -9.45 18.24 8.05
C PHE A 17 -8.28 19.22 7.97
N VAL A 18 -7.77 19.48 6.78
CA VAL A 18 -6.67 20.43 6.57
C VAL A 18 -7.28 21.76 6.15
N ASP A 19 -7.11 22.77 6.99
CA ASP A 19 -7.62 24.12 6.75
C ASP A 19 -6.52 25.05 6.22
N THR A 20 -6.85 25.80 5.18
CA THR A 20 -5.95 26.71 4.48
C THR A 20 -6.76 27.74 3.71
N ASP A 21 -6.30 28.98 3.67
CA ASP A 21 -6.96 30.07 2.96
C ASP A 21 -7.18 29.77 1.47
N SER A 22 -8.27 30.30 0.91
CA SER A 22 -8.71 29.99 -0.46
C SER A 22 -7.74 30.47 -1.53
N ASP A 23 -7.07 31.59 -1.28
CA ASP A 23 -6.06 32.21 -2.14
C ASP A 23 -4.77 31.40 -2.18
N VAL A 24 -4.28 30.93 -1.03
CA VAL A 24 -3.12 30.03 -0.93
C VAL A 24 -3.41 28.72 -1.65
N ARG A 25 -4.61 28.15 -1.48
CA ARG A 25 -5.05 26.94 -2.21
C ARG A 25 -5.12 27.17 -3.71
N LEU A 26 -5.65 28.32 -4.15
CA LEU A 26 -5.71 28.69 -5.56
C LEU A 26 -4.32 28.86 -6.16
N ALA A 27 -3.41 29.57 -5.49
CA ALA A 27 -2.04 29.77 -5.94
C ALA A 27 -1.30 28.44 -6.11
N ARG A 28 -1.40 27.53 -5.13
CA ARG A 28 -0.82 26.18 -5.21
C ARG A 28 -1.42 25.36 -6.37
N ARG A 29 -2.73 25.49 -6.62
CA ARG A 29 -3.42 24.81 -7.72
C ARG A 29 -2.99 25.35 -9.08
N LEU A 30 -2.91 26.68 -9.22
CA LEU A 30 -2.51 27.35 -10.45
C LEU A 30 -1.10 26.95 -10.84
N ARG A 31 -0.15 27.00 -9.89
CA ARG A 31 1.24 26.57 -10.12
C ARG A 31 1.32 25.11 -10.60
N ARG A 32 0.54 24.22 -9.98
CA ARG A 32 0.50 22.78 -10.31
C ARG A 32 -0.09 22.52 -11.70
N ASP A 33 -1.24 23.11 -12.00
CA ASP A 33 -1.94 22.88 -13.27
C ASP A 33 -1.19 23.51 -14.47
N ILE A 34 -0.42 24.58 -14.26
CA ILE A 34 0.46 25.16 -15.29
C ILE A 34 1.72 24.30 -15.46
N ALA A 35 2.46 24.01 -14.38
CA ALA A 35 3.77 23.36 -14.46
C ALA A 35 3.70 21.87 -14.81
N GLU A 36 2.72 21.13 -14.27
CA GLU A 36 2.65 19.67 -14.42
C GLU A 36 1.66 19.22 -15.51
N ARG A 37 0.72 20.08 -15.91
CA ARG A 37 -0.39 19.71 -16.81
C ARG A 37 -0.55 20.60 -18.04
N GLY A 38 0.28 21.64 -18.19
CA GLY A 38 0.31 22.51 -19.37
C GLY A 38 -0.98 23.30 -19.62
N ARG A 39 -1.76 23.61 -18.57
CA ARG A 39 -3.03 24.35 -18.71
C ARG A 39 -2.81 25.85 -18.82
N ASP A 40 -3.66 26.50 -19.60
CA ASP A 40 -3.73 27.96 -19.68
C ASP A 40 -4.24 28.59 -18.36
N PRO A 41 -3.56 29.63 -17.82
CA PRO A 41 -3.93 30.26 -16.55
C PRO A 41 -5.37 30.81 -16.51
N GLN A 42 -5.87 31.37 -17.62
CA GLN A 42 -7.23 31.92 -17.68
C GLN A 42 -8.27 30.81 -17.60
N GLY A 43 -8.02 29.68 -18.28
CA GLY A 43 -8.85 28.48 -18.21
C GLY A 43 -8.97 27.93 -16.78
N VAL A 44 -7.86 27.87 -16.05
CA VAL A 44 -7.84 27.38 -14.65
C VAL A 44 -8.63 28.32 -13.74
N LEU A 45 -8.48 29.63 -13.89
CA LEU A 45 -9.20 30.61 -13.06
C LEU A 45 -10.71 30.58 -13.32
N LYS A 46 -11.11 30.48 -14.59
CA LYS A 46 -12.53 30.35 -14.99
C LYS A 46 -13.16 29.10 -14.40
N GLN A 47 -12.46 27.96 -14.45
CA GLN A 47 -12.92 26.71 -13.85
C GLN A 47 -13.01 26.82 -12.32
N TYR A 48 -12.03 27.49 -11.68
CA TYR A 48 -12.03 27.67 -10.24
C TYR A 48 -13.24 28.46 -9.76
N MET A 49 -13.50 29.63 -10.36
CA MET A 49 -14.63 30.48 -10.00
C MET A 49 -15.98 29.83 -10.29
N LYS A 50 -16.10 29.14 -11.43
CA LYS A 50 -17.39 28.55 -11.86
C LYS A 50 -17.77 27.30 -11.08
N PHE A 51 -16.81 26.44 -10.76
CA PHE A 51 -17.11 25.11 -10.22
C PHE A 51 -16.45 24.82 -8.88
N VAL A 52 -15.17 25.20 -8.71
CA VAL A 52 -14.39 24.74 -7.54
C VAL A 52 -14.76 25.52 -6.28
N LYS A 53 -14.80 26.86 -6.35
CA LYS A 53 -15.12 27.70 -5.21
C LYS A 53 -16.56 27.45 -4.68
N PRO A 54 -17.61 27.47 -5.53
CA PRO A 54 -18.96 27.21 -5.05
C PRO A 54 -19.12 25.81 -4.46
N SER A 55 -18.50 24.79 -5.08
CA SER A 55 -18.55 23.42 -4.56
C SER A 55 -17.81 23.27 -3.24
N PHE A 56 -16.72 24.02 -3.03
CA PHE A 56 -16.00 24.02 -1.76
C PHE A 56 -16.88 24.57 -0.64
N GLU A 57 -17.44 25.76 -0.82
CA GLU A 57 -18.30 26.44 0.17
C GLU A 57 -19.57 25.62 0.49
N HIS A 58 -20.20 25.00 -0.51
CA HIS A 58 -21.45 24.27 -0.31
C HIS A 58 -21.28 22.86 0.23
N TYR A 59 -20.19 22.16 -0.13
CA TYR A 59 -20.08 20.71 0.13
C TYR A 59 -18.83 20.31 0.93
N ILE A 60 -17.71 21.02 0.78
CA ILE A 60 -16.44 20.62 1.40
C ILE A 60 -16.24 21.34 2.74
N GLU A 61 -16.44 22.65 2.79
CA GLU A 61 -16.30 23.44 4.01
C GLU A 61 -17.23 22.97 5.14
N PRO A 62 -18.52 22.65 4.90
CA PRO A 62 -19.40 22.12 5.95
C PRO A 62 -18.92 20.80 6.56
N SER A 63 -18.12 20.02 5.82
CA SER A 63 -17.60 18.73 6.26
C SER A 63 -16.51 18.85 7.34
N MET A 64 -15.97 20.06 7.55
CA MET A 64 -15.06 20.39 8.65
C MET A 64 -15.68 20.06 10.02
N ARG A 65 -17.02 20.17 10.15
CA ARG A 65 -17.75 19.86 11.39
C ARG A 65 -17.66 18.39 11.82
N SER A 66 -17.39 17.50 10.88
CA SER A 66 -17.27 16.06 11.14
C SER A 66 -15.83 15.63 11.44
N ALA A 67 -14.87 16.55 11.48
CA ALA A 67 -13.47 16.25 11.71
C ALA A 67 -13.14 16.17 13.21
N ASP A 68 -12.29 15.21 13.58
CA ASP A 68 -11.76 15.10 14.95
C ASP A 68 -10.60 16.09 15.16
N ILE A 69 -9.84 16.39 14.10
CA ILE A 69 -8.68 17.29 14.14
C ILE A 69 -8.73 18.23 12.94
N ILE A 70 -8.54 19.52 13.19
CA ILE A 70 -8.37 20.55 12.15
C ILE A 70 -6.90 21.01 12.16
N VAL A 71 -6.21 20.85 11.03
CA VAL A 71 -4.80 21.24 10.87
C VAL A 71 -4.70 22.53 10.06
N PRO A 72 -4.34 23.66 10.69
CA PRO A 72 -4.06 24.88 9.95
C PRO A 72 -2.72 24.76 9.23
N ARG A 73 -2.61 25.38 8.06
CA ARG A 73 -1.36 25.47 7.27
C ARG A 73 -0.79 24.12 6.85
N GLY A 74 -1.63 23.08 6.79
CA GLY A 74 -1.38 21.77 6.16
C GLY A 74 0.08 21.30 6.10
N GLY A 75 0.62 21.18 4.88
CA GLY A 75 1.94 20.60 4.61
C GLY A 75 3.15 21.39 5.11
N GLU A 76 2.96 22.56 5.72
CA GLU A 76 4.04 23.36 6.34
C GLU A 76 4.02 23.25 7.87
N ASN A 77 3.03 22.54 8.44
CA ASN A 77 2.86 22.41 9.87
C ASN A 77 3.49 21.11 10.39
N ASP A 78 4.82 21.09 10.48
CA ASP A 78 5.59 19.92 10.94
C ASP A 78 5.14 19.43 12.32
N VAL A 79 4.71 20.35 13.20
CA VAL A 79 4.19 20.01 14.53
C VAL A 79 2.91 19.18 14.42
N ALA A 80 1.95 19.63 13.61
CA ALA A 80 0.69 18.90 13.42
C ALA A 80 0.91 17.56 12.70
N ILE A 81 1.82 17.52 11.72
CA ILE A 81 2.20 16.28 11.03
C ILE A 81 2.79 15.29 12.02
N ASN A 82 3.73 15.72 12.87
CA ASN A 82 4.34 14.85 13.89
C ASN A 82 3.33 14.34 14.91
N LEU A 83 2.36 15.17 15.32
CA LEU A 83 1.28 14.74 16.20
C LEU A 83 0.39 13.68 15.56
N ILE A 84 0.04 13.83 14.28
CA ILE A 84 -0.73 12.83 13.53
C ILE A 84 0.07 11.54 13.40
N VAL A 85 1.35 11.63 13.03
CA VAL A 85 2.25 10.47 12.90
C VAL A 85 2.37 9.73 14.23
N LEU A 86 2.59 10.44 15.32
CA LEU A 86 2.67 9.86 16.67
C LEU A 86 1.36 9.18 17.06
N HIS A 87 0.22 9.82 16.80
CA HIS A 87 -1.09 9.25 17.10
C HIS A 87 -1.33 7.97 16.29
N VAL A 88 -1.05 7.97 14.98
CA VAL A 88 -1.14 6.77 14.14
C VAL A 88 -0.20 5.67 14.65
N HIS A 89 1.02 6.03 15.06
CA HIS A 89 1.97 5.08 15.63
C HIS A 89 1.43 4.42 16.90
N ASN A 90 0.86 5.21 17.82
CA ASN A 90 0.26 4.70 19.05
C ASN A 90 -0.96 3.83 18.78
N GLN A 91 -1.83 4.21 17.83
CA GLN A 91 -2.98 3.40 17.42
C GLN A 91 -2.56 2.06 16.82
N LEU A 92 -1.54 2.06 15.96
CA LEU A 92 -1.00 0.83 15.38
C LEU A 92 -0.38 -0.07 16.47
N GLN A 93 0.40 0.50 17.39
CA GLN A 93 0.97 -0.25 18.51
C GLN A 93 -0.12 -0.85 19.41
N ALA A 94 -1.15 -0.08 19.77
CA ALA A 94 -2.28 -0.54 20.58
C ALA A 94 -3.05 -1.68 19.91
N ARG A 95 -3.16 -1.66 18.57
CA ARG A 95 -3.77 -2.73 17.76
C ARG A 95 -2.82 -3.91 17.49
N GLY A 96 -1.63 -3.94 18.10
CA GLY A 96 -0.66 -5.01 17.94
C GLY A 96 0.15 -4.97 16.64
N PHE A 97 -0.02 -3.92 15.82
CA PHE A 97 0.84 -3.65 14.67
C PHE A 97 2.18 -3.08 15.17
N LYS A 98 3.09 -3.97 15.58
CA LYS A 98 4.50 -3.61 15.79
C LYS A 98 5.06 -3.17 14.43
N LEU A 99 5.24 -1.86 14.25
CA LEU A 99 5.85 -1.29 13.06
C LEU A 99 7.20 -1.98 12.84
N ARG A 100 7.32 -2.68 11.71
CA ARG A 100 8.34 -3.70 11.46
C ARG A 100 9.78 -3.19 11.42
N SER A 101 10.03 -1.88 11.51
CA SER A 101 11.40 -1.36 11.55
C SER A 101 12.18 -1.94 12.74
N LYS A 102 11.53 -2.15 13.88
CA LYS A 102 12.13 -2.88 15.02
C LYS A 102 12.18 -4.40 14.81
N LEU A 103 11.22 -5.03 14.13
CA LEU A 103 11.27 -6.47 13.80
C LEU A 103 12.36 -6.83 12.77
N ALA A 104 12.70 -5.88 11.90
CA ALA A 104 13.76 -6.01 10.91
C ALA A 104 15.16 -5.90 11.54
N GLN A 105 15.31 -5.00 12.52
CA GLN A 105 16.55 -4.76 13.24
C GLN A 105 16.74 -5.72 14.42
N SER A 106 15.65 -6.21 15.02
CA SER A 106 15.71 -7.36 15.93
C SER A 106 15.71 -8.62 15.08
N THR A 107 16.89 -9.01 14.59
CA THR A 107 17.23 -10.43 14.56
C THR A 107 16.70 -11.02 15.86
N HIS A 108 15.69 -11.89 15.74
CA HIS A 108 14.93 -12.56 16.80
C HIS A 108 15.60 -12.43 18.18
N ASN A 109 14.93 -11.80 19.16
CA ASN A 109 15.35 -11.72 20.57
C ASN A 109 15.47 -13.14 21.18
N GLY A 110 16.38 -13.98 20.69
CA GLY A 110 16.51 -15.40 21.00
C GLY A 110 15.27 -16.27 20.75
N GLN A 111 14.16 -15.71 20.25
CA GLN A 111 12.94 -16.47 20.05
C GLN A 111 13.06 -17.37 18.82
N PRO A 112 12.77 -18.68 18.95
CA PRO A 112 12.77 -19.58 17.82
C PRO A 112 11.73 -19.13 16.79
N MET A 113 12.04 -19.37 15.52
CA MET A 113 11.11 -19.10 14.43
C MET A 113 9.81 -19.88 14.66
N PRO A 114 8.63 -19.29 14.38
CA PRO A 114 7.39 -20.04 14.41
C PRO A 114 7.46 -21.22 13.44
N GLU A 115 6.95 -22.39 13.83
CA GLU A 115 6.93 -23.59 12.97
C GLU A 115 6.13 -23.38 11.68
N SER A 116 5.18 -22.45 11.68
CA SER A 116 4.40 -22.04 10.52
C SER A 116 5.13 -21.09 9.57
N LEU A 117 6.37 -20.69 9.87
CA LEU A 117 7.16 -19.80 9.01
C LEU A 117 7.99 -20.62 8.03
N HIS A 118 7.60 -20.57 6.77
CA HIS A 118 8.33 -21.18 5.67
C HIS A 118 9.06 -20.10 4.86
N ILE A 119 10.38 -20.26 4.72
CA ILE A 119 11.25 -19.27 4.07
C ILE A 119 11.65 -19.81 2.70
N LEU A 120 11.50 -18.98 1.66
CA LEU A 120 11.99 -19.30 0.33
C LEU A 120 13.51 -19.48 0.35
N GLU A 121 14.00 -20.53 -0.31
CA GLU A 121 15.42 -20.82 -0.39
C GLU A 121 16.22 -19.63 -0.96
N LYS A 122 17.33 -19.29 -0.31
CA LYS A 122 18.20 -18.17 -0.70
C LYS A 122 19.17 -18.57 -1.82
N THR A 123 18.63 -18.93 -2.98
CA THR A 123 19.46 -19.26 -4.15
C THR A 123 20.20 -18.01 -4.67
N PRO A 124 21.32 -18.17 -5.39
CA PRO A 124 22.01 -17.05 -6.04
C PRO A 124 21.08 -16.18 -6.90
N GLN A 125 20.08 -16.81 -7.56
CA GLN A 125 19.06 -16.11 -8.33
C GLN A 125 18.19 -15.22 -7.43
N VAL A 126 17.67 -15.75 -6.32
CA VAL A 126 16.83 -15.00 -5.35
C VAL A 126 17.62 -13.83 -4.77
N ASN A 127 18.88 -14.05 -4.40
CA ASN A 127 19.76 -13.00 -3.91
C ASN A 127 20.01 -11.91 -4.97
N GLY A 128 20.27 -12.29 -6.22
CA GLY A 128 20.44 -11.34 -7.32
C GLY A 128 19.18 -10.50 -7.57
N MET A 129 17.99 -11.11 -7.54
CA MET A 129 16.72 -10.38 -7.65
C MET A 129 16.54 -9.39 -6.50
N HIS A 130 16.88 -9.77 -5.27
CA HIS A 130 16.86 -8.85 -4.13
C HIS A 130 17.82 -7.67 -4.32
N SER A 131 19.00 -7.88 -4.89
CA SER A 131 19.95 -6.79 -5.15
C SER A 131 19.36 -5.74 -6.09
N PHE A 132 18.75 -6.14 -7.21
CA PHE A 132 18.09 -5.20 -8.12
C PHE A 132 16.87 -4.53 -7.49
N ILE A 133 16.04 -5.27 -6.76
CA ILE A 133 14.85 -4.68 -6.13
C ILE A 133 15.22 -3.66 -5.04
N ARG A 134 16.36 -3.84 -4.36
CA ARG A 134 16.83 -2.98 -3.27
C ARG A 134 17.77 -1.86 -3.72
N ASP A 135 18.30 -1.93 -4.92
CA ASP A 135 19.17 -0.88 -5.44
C ASP A 135 18.35 0.37 -5.80
N ARG A 136 18.72 1.51 -5.20
CA ARG A 136 18.09 2.81 -5.45
C ARG A 136 18.28 3.27 -6.90
N GLY A 137 19.32 2.80 -7.58
CA GLY A 137 19.60 3.12 -8.99
C GLY A 137 18.76 2.33 -9.99
N THR A 138 18.01 1.31 -9.55
CA THR A 138 17.26 0.44 -10.45
C THR A 138 16.08 1.17 -11.10
N SER A 139 15.95 1.00 -12.43
CA SER A 139 14.88 1.63 -13.19
C SER A 139 13.51 1.06 -12.78
N ARG A 140 12.44 1.83 -13.02
CA ARG A 140 11.07 1.39 -12.71
C ARG A 140 10.71 0.06 -13.39
N ASP A 141 11.13 -0.11 -14.64
CA ASP A 141 10.78 -1.29 -15.44
C ASP A 141 11.52 -2.54 -14.94
N GLU A 142 12.80 -2.40 -14.60
CA GLU A 142 13.58 -3.47 -13.96
C GLU A 142 13.02 -3.82 -12.59
N PHE A 143 12.67 -2.83 -11.77
CA PHE A 143 12.05 -3.06 -10.46
C PHE A 143 10.77 -3.90 -10.61
N ILE A 144 9.89 -3.55 -11.56
CA ILE A 144 8.67 -4.30 -11.83
C ILE A 144 8.99 -5.72 -12.32
N PHE A 145 9.96 -5.85 -13.23
CA PHE A 145 10.37 -7.14 -13.79
C PHE A 145 10.90 -8.10 -12.71
N TYR A 146 11.87 -7.66 -11.91
CA TYR A 146 12.46 -8.49 -10.86
C TYR A 146 11.47 -8.77 -9.72
N SER A 147 10.62 -7.80 -9.37
CA SER A 147 9.56 -8.02 -8.38
C SER A 147 8.56 -9.10 -8.85
N LYS A 148 8.13 -9.07 -10.11
CA LYS A 148 7.26 -10.10 -10.68
C LYS A 148 7.92 -11.47 -10.70
N ARG A 149 9.21 -11.52 -11.01
CA ARG A 149 9.98 -12.77 -11.03
C ARG A 149 10.14 -13.37 -9.64
N LEU A 150 10.44 -12.54 -8.63
CA LEU A 150 10.50 -12.98 -7.23
C LEU A 150 9.12 -13.44 -6.73
N MET A 151 8.06 -12.71 -7.07
CA MET A 151 6.68 -13.11 -6.76
C MET A 151 6.35 -14.49 -7.32
N ARG A 152 6.74 -14.79 -8.56
CA ARG A 152 6.46 -16.08 -9.20
C ARG A 152 7.05 -17.25 -8.41
N LEU A 153 8.33 -17.15 -8.03
CA LEU A 153 9.00 -18.17 -7.22
C LEU A 153 8.32 -18.34 -5.85
N LEU A 154 7.94 -17.23 -5.24
CA LEU A 154 7.26 -17.26 -3.95
C LEU A 154 5.88 -17.92 -4.05
N PHE A 155 5.13 -17.70 -5.13
CA PHE A 155 3.86 -18.39 -5.38
C PHE A 155 4.07 -19.88 -5.63
N GLU A 156 5.07 -20.27 -6.42
CA GLU A 156 5.37 -21.68 -6.67
C GLU A 156 5.76 -22.41 -5.38
N PHE A 157 6.55 -21.76 -4.52
CA PHE A 157 6.86 -22.25 -3.18
C PHE A 157 5.62 -22.31 -2.26
N ALA A 158 4.72 -21.33 -2.33
CA ALA A 158 3.48 -21.36 -1.55
C ALA A 158 2.51 -22.47 -2.02
N ILE A 159 2.49 -22.75 -3.32
CA ILE A 159 1.64 -23.81 -3.90
C ILE A 159 2.17 -25.19 -3.54
N SER A 160 3.50 -25.40 -3.49
CA SER A 160 4.08 -26.69 -3.12
C SER A 160 3.74 -27.12 -1.69
N MET A 161 3.34 -26.17 -0.83
CA MET A 161 2.89 -26.44 0.55
C MET A 161 1.39 -26.78 0.66
N LEU A 162 0.63 -26.76 -0.44
CA LEU A 162 -0.77 -27.18 -0.43
C LEU A 162 -0.90 -28.71 -0.28
N PRO A 163 -2.03 -29.20 0.25
CA PRO A 163 -2.29 -30.64 0.26
C PRO A 163 -2.50 -31.17 -1.18
N TYR A 164 -1.88 -32.30 -1.48
CA TYR A 164 -2.02 -33.04 -2.74
C TYR A 164 -2.61 -34.43 -2.48
N LYS A 165 -3.31 -34.97 -3.49
CA LYS A 165 -3.79 -36.36 -3.54
C LYS A 165 -3.02 -37.11 -4.62
N ASP A 166 -2.68 -38.37 -4.37
CA ASP A 166 -2.05 -39.22 -5.37
C ASP A 166 -3.06 -39.58 -6.46
N VAL A 167 -2.61 -39.55 -7.71
CA VAL A 167 -3.43 -39.83 -8.90
C VAL A 167 -2.60 -40.61 -9.90
N VAL A 168 -3.13 -41.74 -10.36
CA VAL A 168 -2.55 -42.49 -11.48
C VAL A 168 -3.10 -41.91 -12.77
N VAL A 169 -2.22 -41.57 -13.71
CA VAL A 169 -2.60 -41.08 -15.05
C VAL A 169 -2.08 -42.04 -16.12
N GLU A 170 -2.88 -42.24 -17.16
CA GLU A 170 -2.48 -43.00 -18.34
C GLU A 170 -1.81 -42.07 -19.35
N LEU A 171 -0.61 -42.46 -19.77
CA LEU A 171 0.18 -41.78 -20.78
C LEU A 171 -0.28 -42.21 -22.19
N PRO A 172 -0.03 -41.40 -23.23
CA PRO A 172 -0.41 -41.73 -24.61
C PRO A 172 0.14 -43.08 -25.11
N GLN A 173 1.23 -43.58 -24.53
CA GLN A 173 1.79 -44.91 -24.86
C GLN A 173 1.18 -46.07 -24.05
N SER A 174 0.00 -45.89 -23.42
CA SER A 174 -0.64 -46.89 -22.55
C SER A 174 0.19 -47.28 -21.32
N MET A 175 1.06 -46.38 -20.85
CA MET A 175 1.85 -46.54 -19.63
C MET A 175 1.19 -45.76 -18.48
N THR A 176 1.22 -46.29 -17.26
CA THR A 176 0.68 -45.58 -16.08
C THR A 176 1.77 -44.79 -15.35
N TYR A 177 1.45 -43.58 -14.90
CA TYR A 177 2.33 -42.74 -14.08
C TYR A 177 1.64 -42.32 -12.78
N ASN A 178 2.33 -42.51 -11.64
CA ASN A 178 1.86 -42.07 -10.33
C ASN A 178 2.22 -40.60 -10.12
N GLY A 179 1.25 -39.72 -10.32
CA GLY A 179 1.38 -38.29 -10.10
C GLY A 179 0.67 -37.82 -8.83
N LYS A 180 0.70 -36.49 -8.63
CA LYS A 180 0.00 -35.81 -7.54
C LYS A 180 -0.89 -34.71 -8.11
N ARG A 181 -2.11 -34.57 -7.58
CA ARG A 181 -3.07 -33.51 -7.94
C ARG A 181 -3.38 -32.67 -6.71
N ILE A 182 -3.47 -31.35 -6.87
CA ILE A 182 -3.85 -30.43 -5.78
C ILE A 182 -5.24 -30.82 -5.25
N ALA A 183 -5.37 -30.94 -3.92
CA ALA A 183 -6.57 -31.43 -3.27
C ALA A 183 -7.65 -30.35 -3.04
N VAL A 184 -7.33 -29.08 -3.30
CA VAL A 184 -8.12 -27.91 -2.91
C VAL A 184 -8.70 -27.22 -4.13
N GLU A 185 -10.00 -26.90 -4.11
CA GLU A 185 -10.71 -26.25 -5.23
C GLU A 185 -10.55 -24.72 -5.28
N LYS A 186 -10.37 -24.07 -4.12
CA LYS A 186 -10.22 -22.61 -4.02
C LYS A 186 -9.07 -22.27 -3.11
N VAL A 187 -8.13 -21.48 -3.62
CA VAL A 187 -6.95 -21.05 -2.87
C VAL A 187 -6.84 -19.54 -2.96
N SER A 188 -6.76 -18.87 -1.81
CA SER A 188 -6.52 -17.43 -1.70
C SER A 188 -5.32 -17.20 -0.80
N TYR A 189 -4.30 -16.51 -1.31
CA TYR A 189 -3.11 -16.17 -0.55
C TYR A 189 -3.06 -14.66 -0.29
N ASN A 190 -2.90 -14.28 0.98
CA ASN A 190 -2.47 -12.93 1.34
C ASN A 190 -0.96 -12.95 1.54
N ILE A 191 -0.23 -12.55 0.50
CA ILE A 191 1.22 -12.52 0.53
C ILE A 191 1.68 -11.13 0.95
N ILE A 192 2.23 -11.03 2.15
CA ILE A 192 2.89 -9.82 2.61
C ILE A 192 4.37 -9.95 2.29
N ILE A 193 4.79 -9.34 1.18
CA ILE A 193 6.22 -9.24 0.84
C ILE A 193 6.81 -8.14 1.72
N VAL A 194 7.65 -8.54 2.67
CA VAL A 194 8.47 -7.61 3.44
C VAL A 194 9.79 -7.45 2.70
N LEU A 195 9.87 -6.44 1.85
CA LEU A 195 11.15 -5.96 1.34
C LEU A 195 11.83 -5.22 2.50
N LEU A 196 12.50 -5.97 3.39
CA LEU A 196 13.47 -5.40 4.33
C LEU A 196 14.71 -4.94 3.58
#